data_AF-A0A7W1CIX5-F1
#
_entry.id   AF-A0A7W1CIX5-F1
#
_cell.length_a   1.000
_cell.length_b   1.000
_cell.length_c   1.000
_cell.angle_alpha   90.00
_cell.angle_beta   90.00
_cell.angle_gamma   90.00
#
_symmetry.space_group_name_H-M   'P 1'
#
loop_
_entity.id
_entity.type
_entity.pdbx_description
1 polymer ?
#
loop_
_entity_poly.entity_id
_entity_poly.type
_entity_poly.pdbx_seq_one_letter_code
_entity_poly.pdbx_strand_id
1 'polypeptide(L)'
;MNIKKHLSFSSLRLFLSSIFRSCPDNRQKAKVKHNVHDAAMCAFACMHFQDKSFLQFEKRVDEALHPENLKQLFDVQTIPESTQIREILDNIDSEQFRPVFKEVFYRLQRGST
;
A
#
# COMPACT_ATOMS: atom_id res chain seq x y z
N MET A 1 -0.36 -26.91 -2.91
CA MET A 1 -0.63 -25.66 -3.64
C MET A 1 0.70 -25.05 -4.05
N ASN A 2 1.05 -25.07 -5.33
CA ASN A 2 2.32 -24.49 -5.81
C ASN A 2 2.18 -22.96 -5.80
N ILE A 3 2.67 -22.31 -4.74
CA ILE A 3 2.75 -20.85 -4.69
C ILE A 3 3.77 -20.43 -5.74
N LYS A 4 3.30 -19.87 -6.86
CA LYS A 4 4.18 -19.30 -7.89
C LYS A 4 5.02 -18.20 -7.22
N LYS A 5 6.33 -18.42 -7.08
CA LYS A 5 7.24 -17.57 -6.27
C LYS A 5 7.12 -16.07 -6.58
N HIS A 6 6.80 -15.72 -7.83
CA HIS A 6 6.70 -14.34 -8.31
C HIS A 6 5.32 -13.68 -8.16
N LEU A 7 4.29 -14.47 -7.80
CA LEU A 7 2.91 -14.03 -7.59
C LEU A 7 2.43 -14.22 -6.14
N SER A 8 3.32 -14.63 -5.23
CA SER A 8 2.99 -14.67 -3.81
C SER A 8 2.67 -13.26 -3.31
N PHE A 9 1.82 -13.17 -2.28
CA PHE A 9 1.50 -11.89 -1.64
C PHE A 9 2.76 -11.14 -1.21
N SER A 10 3.72 -11.84 -0.58
CA SER A 10 5.00 -11.24 -0.17
C SER A 10 5.79 -10.65 -1.34
N SER A 11 5.85 -11.35 -2.47
CA SER A 11 6.57 -10.87 -3.67
C SER A 11 5.88 -9.66 -4.32
N LEU A 12 4.54 -9.61 -4.28
CA LEU A 12 3.77 -8.46 -4.77
C LEU A 12 3.90 -7.27 -3.82
N ARG A 13 3.77 -7.48 -2.50
CA ARG A 13 3.94 -6.46 -1.47
C ARG A 13 5.33 -5.83 -1.51
N LEU A 14 6.40 -6.63 -1.63
CA LEU A 14 7.77 -6.11 -1.75
C LEU A 14 7.94 -5.22 -2.99
N PHE A 15 7.34 -5.63 -4.11
CA PHE A 15 7.36 -4.84 -5.32
C PHE A 15 6.59 -3.52 -5.16
N LEU A 16 5.36 -3.56 -4.64
CA LEU A 16 4.58 -2.36 -4.31
C LEU A 16 5.37 -1.42 -3.38
N SER A 17 6.01 -1.97 -2.34
CA SER A 17 6.83 -1.21 -1.39
C SER A 17 7.95 -0.46 -2.10
N SER A 18 8.63 -1.10 -3.05
CA SER A 18 9.69 -0.46 -3.82
C SER A 18 9.19 0.73 -4.65
N ILE A 19 8.02 0.60 -5.28
CA ILE A 19 7.40 1.70 -6.04
C ILE A 19 7.00 2.83 -5.09
N PHE A 20 6.27 2.54 -4.02
CA PHE A 20 5.78 3.57 -3.11
C PHE A 20 6.91 4.32 -2.38
N ARG A 21 8.05 3.65 -2.10
CA ARG A 21 9.26 4.30 -1.57
C ARG A 21 9.96 5.21 -2.59
N SER A 22 9.75 4.96 -3.89
CA SER A 22 10.31 5.79 -4.97
C SER A 22 9.43 6.99 -5.34
N CYS A 23 8.17 7.02 -4.88
CA CYS A 23 7.28 8.15 -5.14
C CYS A 23 7.86 9.44 -4.54
N PRO A 24 7.88 10.55 -5.30
CA PRO A 24 8.33 11.83 -4.79
C PRO A 24 7.39 12.33 -3.69
N ASP A 25 7.96 12.91 -2.65
CA ASP A 25 7.22 13.58 -1.58
C ASP A 25 7.64 15.05 -1.53
N ASN A 26 6.80 15.91 -2.11
CA ASN A 26 7.05 17.36 -2.22
C ASN A 26 6.69 18.12 -0.93
N ARG A 27 6.19 17.43 0.11
CA ARG A 27 5.84 18.05 1.39
C ARG A 27 7.11 18.44 2.15
N GLN A 28 6.98 19.44 3.02
CA GLN A 28 8.10 19.88 3.87
C GLN A 28 8.49 18.76 4.84
N LYS A 29 9.72 18.25 4.76
CA LYS A 29 10.20 17.10 5.57
C LYS A 29 9.91 17.24 7.08
N ALA A 30 10.06 18.44 7.64
CA ALA A 30 9.80 18.70 9.06
C ALA A 30 8.32 18.55 9.49
N LYS A 31 7.40 18.50 8.52
CA LYS A 31 5.94 18.34 8.74
C LYS A 31 5.44 16.95 8.35
N VAL A 32 6.33 16.05 7.90
CA VAL A 32 5.95 14.69 7.47
C VAL A 32 5.90 13.79 8.70
N LYS A 33 4.70 13.58 9.24
CA LYS A 33 4.44 12.57 10.29
C LYS A 33 4.32 11.17 9.69
N HIS A 34 3.69 11.06 8.52
CA HIS A 34 3.46 9.81 7.80
C HIS A 34 4.06 9.92 6.39
N ASN A 35 4.94 8.99 6.04
CA ASN A 35 5.57 8.96 4.74
C ASN A 35 4.59 8.43 3.65
N VAL A 36 4.90 8.69 2.38
CA VAL A 36 4.09 8.25 1.24
C VAL A 36 3.94 6.73 1.20
N HIS A 37 5.00 5.99 1.52
CA HIS A 37 4.99 4.54 1.51
C HIS A 37 3.93 3.97 2.46
N ASP A 38 3.87 4.44 3.69
CA ASP A 38 2.93 3.98 4.72
C ASP A 38 1.50 4.31 4.32
N ALA A 39 1.23 5.53 3.82
CA ALA A 39 -0.08 5.92 3.33
C ALA A 39 -0.56 5.03 2.16
N ALA A 40 0.32 4.78 1.18
CA ALA A 40 0.01 3.92 0.04
C ALA A 40 -0.16 2.44 0.45
N MET A 41 0.61 1.96 1.43
CA MET A 41 0.44 0.60 1.98
C MET A 41 -0.86 0.46 2.77
N CYS A 42 -1.26 1.47 3.54
CA CYS A 42 -2.58 1.51 4.18
C CYS A 42 -3.70 1.50 3.13
N ALA A 43 -3.54 2.25 2.04
CA ALA A 43 -4.52 2.23 0.96
C ALA A 43 -4.60 0.86 0.28
N PHE A 44 -3.46 0.23 0.02
CA PHE A 44 -3.42 -1.14 -0.50
C PHE A 44 -4.04 -2.14 0.48
N ALA A 45 -3.80 -2.02 1.78
CA ALA A 45 -4.41 -2.86 2.80
C ALA A 45 -5.94 -2.71 2.80
N CYS A 46 -6.46 -1.48 2.75
CA CYS A 46 -7.89 -1.21 2.63
C CYS A 46 -8.50 -1.92 1.39
N MET A 47 -7.82 -1.87 0.24
CA MET A 47 -8.25 -2.58 -0.98
C MET A 47 -8.18 -4.10 -0.81
N HIS A 48 -7.12 -4.61 -0.19
CA HIS A 48 -6.92 -6.03 0.06
C HIS A 48 -8.00 -6.62 0.98
N PHE A 49 -8.35 -5.90 2.04
CA PHE A 49 -9.41 -6.29 2.97
C PHE A 49 -10.82 -6.00 2.47
N GLN A 50 -10.93 -5.35 1.30
CA GLN A 50 -12.19 -4.98 0.65
C GLN A 50 -13.09 -4.10 1.52
N ASP A 51 -12.48 -3.23 2.33
CA ASP A 51 -13.23 -2.28 3.14
C ASP A 51 -13.85 -1.21 2.22
N LYS A 52 -15.10 -0.80 2.48
CA LYS A 52 -15.86 0.06 1.55
C LYS A 52 -15.34 1.50 1.51
N SER A 53 -14.52 1.89 2.47
CA SER A 53 -13.86 3.19 2.53
C SER A 53 -12.68 3.18 3.50
N PHE A 54 -11.78 4.16 3.39
CA PHE A 54 -10.68 4.32 4.36
C PHE A 54 -11.18 4.54 5.79
N LEU A 55 -12.35 5.16 5.98
CA LEU A 55 -12.94 5.33 7.30
C LEU A 55 -13.39 4.00 7.91
N GLN A 56 -13.90 3.07 7.09
CA GLN A 56 -14.24 1.73 7.57
C GLN A 56 -13.00 0.89 7.86
N PHE A 57 -11.98 1.01 7.01
CA PHE A 57 -10.68 0.39 7.25
C PHE A 57 -10.07 0.86 8.56
N GLU A 58 -10.06 2.17 8.83
CA GLU A 58 -9.56 2.76 10.08
C GLU A 58 -10.26 2.16 11.31
N LYS A 59 -11.60 2.11 11.31
CA LYS A 59 -12.37 1.45 12.38
C LYS A 59 -12.01 -0.03 12.54
N ARG A 60 -11.88 -0.75 11.43
CA ARG A 60 -11.52 -2.18 11.45
C ARG A 60 -10.13 -2.42 12.02
N VAL A 61 -9.18 -1.51 11.76
CA VAL A 61 -7.82 -1.60 12.32
C VAL A 61 -7.85 -1.48 13.84
N ASP A 62 -8.64 -0.55 14.37
CA ASP A 62 -8.79 -0.35 15.81
C ASP A 62 -9.54 -1.51 16.49
N GLU A 63 -10.60 -2.02 15.85
CA GLU A 63 -11.51 -2.99 16.47
C GLU A 63 -11.06 -4.45 16.32
N ALA A 64 -10.47 -4.84 15.18
CA ALA A 64 -10.33 -6.25 14.81
C ALA A 64 -8.97 -6.62 14.21
N LEU A 65 -8.32 -5.72 13.48
CA LEU A 65 -7.08 -6.06 12.79
C LEU A 65 -5.86 -5.87 13.69
N HIS A 66 -5.88 -4.94 14.66
CA HIS A 66 -4.74 -4.46 15.43
C HIS A 66 -3.60 -3.85 14.56
N PRO A 67 -3.03 -2.71 14.96
CA PRO A 67 -1.91 -2.05 14.24
C PRO A 67 -0.72 -2.96 13.89
N GLU A 68 -0.40 -3.92 14.77
CA GLU A 68 0.73 -4.83 14.57
C GLU A 68 0.58 -5.72 13.33
N ASN A 69 -0.65 -6.06 12.93
CA ASN A 69 -0.88 -6.85 11.72
C ASN A 69 -0.54 -6.04 10.46
N LEU A 70 -0.83 -4.73 10.44
CA LEU A 70 -0.43 -3.87 9.32
C LEU A 70 1.07 -3.73 9.22
N LYS A 71 1.75 -3.64 10.37
CA LYS A 71 3.20 -3.61 10.42
C LYS A 71 3.83 -4.90 9.89
N GLN A 72 3.33 -6.05 10.32
CA GLN A 72 3.89 -7.35 9.91
C GLN A 72 3.52 -7.73 8.46
N LEU A 73 2.25 -7.56 8.06
CA LEU A 73 1.76 -7.99 6.75
C LEU A 73 2.02 -6.97 5.65
N PHE A 74 2.00 -5.67 5.94
CA PHE A 74 2.08 -4.61 4.93
C PHE A 74 3.33 -3.74 5.05
N ASP A 75 4.17 -3.94 6.08
CA ASP A 75 5.36 -3.11 6.36
C ASP A 75 5.02 -1.63 6.63
N VAL A 76 3.86 -1.39 7.23
CA VAL A 76 3.42 -0.06 7.65
C VAL A 76 4.05 0.28 9.01
N GLN A 77 4.86 1.33 9.08
CA GLN A 77 5.49 1.75 10.33
C GLN A 77 4.63 2.74 11.12
N THR A 78 3.90 3.60 10.41
CA THR A 78 2.99 4.57 10.97
C THR A 78 1.65 4.49 10.25
N ILE A 79 0.54 4.44 10.98
CA ILE A 79 -0.79 4.35 10.38
C ILE A 79 -1.41 5.76 10.37
N PRO A 80 -1.52 6.42 9.20
CA PRO A 80 -2.24 7.68 9.07
C PRO A 80 -3.76 7.49 9.21
N GLU A 81 -4.45 8.54 9.67
CA GLU A 81 -5.92 8.60 9.68
C GLU A 81 -6.47 8.62 8.24
N SER A 82 -7.74 8.25 8.08
CA SER A 82 -8.35 8.15 6.74
C SER A 82 -8.36 9.45 5.94
N THR A 83 -8.34 10.62 6.58
CA THR A 83 -8.18 11.94 5.96
C THR A 83 -6.75 12.16 5.46
N GLN A 84 -5.76 11.82 6.28
CA GLN A 84 -4.34 11.93 5.96
C GLN A 84 -3.94 10.97 4.83
N ILE A 85 -4.51 9.76 4.76
CA ILE A 85 -4.31 8.86 3.62
C ILE A 85 -4.67 9.57 2.31
N ARG A 86 -5.84 10.21 2.26
CA ARG A 86 -6.32 10.93 1.07
C ARG A 86 -5.43 12.12 0.75
N GLU A 87 -5.17 12.99 1.73
CA GLU A 87 -4.32 14.16 1.54
C GLU A 87 -2.92 13.79 1.01
N ILE A 88 -2.34 12.69 1.46
CA ILE A 88 -1.02 12.24 0.99
C ILE A 88 -1.10 11.74 -0.44
N LEU A 89 -2.07 10.87 -0.75
CA LEU A 89 -2.16 10.21 -2.05
C LEU A 89 -2.68 11.14 -3.15
N ASP A 90 -3.58 12.07 -2.83
CA ASP A 90 -4.12 13.04 -3.79
C ASP A 90 -3.05 14.01 -4.32
N ASN A 91 -1.93 14.16 -3.58
CA ASN A 91 -0.79 14.97 -3.98
C ASN A 91 0.24 14.22 -4.85
N ILE A 92 0.03 12.93 -5.12
CA ILE A 92 0.94 12.12 -5.92
C ILE A 92 0.36 11.99 -7.34
N ASP A 93 1.19 12.29 -8.34
CA ASP A 93 0.82 12.08 -9.73
C ASP A 93 0.53 10.58 -9.98
N SER A 94 -0.64 10.30 -10.56
CA SER A 94 -1.07 8.96 -10.93
C SER A 94 -0.05 8.18 -11.78
N GLU A 95 0.77 8.87 -12.58
CA GLU A 95 1.84 8.23 -13.39
C GLU A 95 2.89 7.54 -12.52
N GLN A 96 3.07 7.95 -11.26
CA GLN A 96 3.97 7.28 -10.31
C GLN A 96 3.52 5.86 -9.96
N PHE A 97 2.20 5.57 -10.05
CA PHE A 97 1.63 4.26 -9.78
C PHE A 97 1.55 3.36 -11.02
N ARG A 98 1.74 3.91 -12.23
CA ARG A 98 1.67 3.16 -13.49
C ARG A 98 2.57 1.91 -13.55
N PRO A 99 3.80 1.92 -13.00
CA PRO A 99 4.65 0.72 -12.97
C PRO A 99 4.00 -0.45 -12.22
N VAL A 100 3.17 -0.18 -11.20
CA VAL A 100 2.48 -1.21 -10.43
C VAL A 100 1.62 -2.08 -11.35
N PHE A 101 0.74 -1.44 -12.12
CA PHE A 101 -0.18 -2.16 -13.00
C PHE A 101 0.57 -2.97 -14.05
N LYS A 102 1.55 -2.35 -14.72
CA LYS A 102 2.32 -2.99 -15.79
C LYS A 102 3.05 -4.25 -15.30
N GLU A 103 3.71 -4.16 -14.15
CA GLU A 103 4.48 -5.28 -13.62
C GLU A 103 3.59 -6.39 -13.06
N VAL A 104 2.51 -6.05 -12.34
CA VAL A 104 1.56 -7.06 -11.86
C VAL A 104 0.94 -7.80 -13.04
N PHE A 105 0.51 -7.07 -14.07
CA PHE A 105 -0.03 -7.67 -15.29
C PHE A 105 0.99 -8.56 -16.01
N TYR A 106 2.24 -8.11 -16.16
CA TYR A 106 3.31 -8.90 -16.76
C TYR A 106 3.62 -10.19 -15.96
N ARG A 107 3.63 -10.11 -14.63
CA ARG A 107 3.79 -11.29 -13.75
C ARG A 107 2.64 -12.27 -13.89
N LEU A 108 1.40 -11.77 -14.03
CA LEU A 108 0.22 -12.61 -14.27
C LEU A 108 0.30 -13.33 -15.61
N GLN A 109 0.71 -12.65 -16.69
CA GLN A 109 0.85 -13.26 -18.02
C GLN A 109 1.86 -14.41 -18.03
N ARG A 110 3.06 -14.20 -17.45
CA ARG A 110 4.09 -15.24 -17.35
C ARG A 110 3.76 -16.32 -16.34
N GLY A 111 2.87 -16.02 -15.40
CA GLY A 111 2.37 -16.98 -14.45
C GLY A 111 1.38 -17.96 -15.05
N SER A 112 0.89 -17.80 -16.28
CA SER A 112 -0.10 -18.70 -16.89
C SER A 112 0.49 -19.82 -17.76
N THR A 113 1.82 -19.88 -17.88
CA THR A 113 2.58 -21.04 -18.40
C THR A 113 3.07 -21.93 -17.27
#